data_AF-M3JAP4-F1
#
_entry.id   AF-M3JAP4-F1
#
_cell.length_a   1.000
_cell.length_b   1.000
_cell.length_c   1.000
_cell.angle_alpha   90.00
_cell.angle_beta   90.00
_cell.angle_gamma   90.00
#
_symmetry.space_group_name_H-M   'P 1'
#
loop_
_entity.id
_entity.type
_entity.pdbx_description
1 polymer ?
#
loop_
_entity_poly.entity_id
_entity_poly.type
_entity_poly.pdbx_seq_one_letter_code
_entity_poly.pdbx_strand_id
1 'polypeptide(L)'
;MDIKNVTETIAMIEEQNFDIRTITMGISLLDCIDPDIDKAAEKIYAKITDKARDLVKVGNEISAELGIPIVNKRVCVTPIAIIGAATDAADYVPLAKAMDEAAQKVGIDFIGGFSTLVQKGYAKGDKILINSIPAALAATQKVCSSVNIGSTKTGINMSAVADMGRVIKETARLSDLGAAKLVVFANAVEDNPFMAG
;
A
#
# COMPACT_ATOMS: atom_id res chain seq x y z
N MET A 1 -12.38 -6.97 26.58
CA MET A 1 -11.23 -6.28 27.20
C MET A 1 -11.69 -5.83 28.58
N ASP A 2 -10.93 -6.10 29.63
CA ASP A 2 -11.30 -5.76 31.02
C ASP A 2 -10.99 -4.28 31.30
N ILE A 3 -11.81 -3.61 32.12
CA ILE A 3 -11.62 -2.21 32.54
C ILE A 3 -10.26 -2.04 33.23
N LYS A 4 -9.81 -3.05 33.99
CA LYS A 4 -8.48 -3.02 34.63
C LYS A 4 -7.34 -2.79 33.64
N ASN A 5 -7.38 -3.48 32.49
CA ASN A 5 -6.34 -3.34 31.47
C ASN A 5 -6.35 -1.93 30.85
N VAL A 6 -7.52 -1.30 30.74
CA VAL A 6 -7.65 0.08 30.24
C VAL A 6 -7.00 1.04 31.23
N THR A 7 -7.32 0.92 32.53
CA THR A 7 -6.73 1.78 33.57
C THR A 7 -5.23 1.61 33.69
N GLU A 8 -4.71 0.38 33.60
CA GLU A 8 -3.27 0.10 33.59
C GLU A 8 -2.59 0.73 32.37
N THR A 9 -3.20 0.64 31.19
CA THR A 9 -2.65 1.25 29.96
C THR A 9 -2.60 2.77 30.06
N ILE A 10 -3.62 3.41 30.63
CA ILE A 10 -3.64 4.87 30.86
C ILE A 10 -2.51 5.26 31.81
N ALA A 11 -2.33 4.55 32.92
CA ALA A 11 -1.24 4.81 33.86
C ALA A 11 0.14 4.68 33.21
N MET A 12 0.33 3.68 32.33
CA MET A 12 1.57 3.53 31.58
C MET A 12 1.84 4.70 30.63
N ILE A 13 0.80 5.23 29.98
CA ILE A 13 0.91 6.39 29.07
C ILE A 13 1.27 7.66 29.85
N GLU A 14 0.76 7.84 31.07
CA GLU A 14 1.10 8.99 31.91
C GLU A 14 2.55 8.91 32.44
N GLU A 15 3.04 7.71 32.77
CA GLU A 15 4.39 7.51 33.29
C GLU A 15 5.47 7.45 32.18
N GLN A 16 5.11 7.06 30.96
CA GLN A 16 6.05 6.81 29.87
C GLN A 16 5.63 7.53 28.58
N ASN A 17 6.60 8.18 27.92
CA ASN A 17 6.37 8.95 26.69
C ASN A 17 6.25 8.04 25.45
N PHE A 18 5.12 7.35 25.30
CA PHE A 18 4.85 6.51 24.13
C PHE A 18 4.45 7.31 22.89
N ASP A 19 4.77 6.76 21.71
CA ASP A 19 4.27 7.21 20.42
C ASP A 19 3.70 6.05 19.60
N ILE A 20 2.73 6.36 18.75
CA ILE A 20 2.20 5.42 17.76
C ILE A 20 2.81 5.77 16.41
N ARG A 21 3.71 4.91 15.92
CA ARG A 21 4.37 5.10 14.62
C ARG A 21 3.37 5.21 13.47
N THR A 22 2.33 4.40 13.46
CA THR A 22 1.30 4.45 12.43
C THR A 22 0.01 3.78 12.86
N ILE A 23 -1.11 4.30 12.34
CA ILE A 23 -2.34 3.54 12.17
C ILE A 23 -2.51 3.21 10.69
N THR A 24 -3.00 2.02 10.36
CA THR A 24 -3.25 1.63 8.97
C THR A 24 -4.63 1.00 8.82
N MET A 25 -5.40 1.45 7.84
CA MET A 25 -6.66 0.83 7.45
C MET A 25 -6.45 -0.04 6.21
N GLY A 26 -6.83 -1.32 6.30
CA GLY A 26 -6.88 -2.23 5.16
C GLY A 26 -8.20 -2.13 4.42
N ILE A 27 -8.17 -1.99 3.08
CA ILE A 27 -9.36 -1.88 2.24
C ILE A 27 -9.29 -2.92 1.12
N SER A 28 -10.21 -3.88 1.15
CA SER A 28 -10.36 -4.83 0.03
C SER A 28 -10.91 -4.12 -1.22
N LEU A 29 -10.34 -4.41 -2.39
CA LEU A 29 -10.74 -3.84 -3.68
C LEU A 29 -11.35 -4.89 -4.63
N LEU A 30 -11.64 -6.11 -4.15
CA LEU A 30 -12.14 -7.18 -5.03
C LEU A 30 -13.49 -6.87 -5.68
N ASP A 31 -14.33 -6.06 -5.03
CA ASP A 31 -15.58 -5.53 -5.57
C ASP A 31 -15.39 -4.32 -6.50
N CYS A 32 -14.17 -3.80 -6.62
CA CYS A 32 -13.81 -2.76 -7.58
C CYS A 32 -13.37 -3.33 -8.94
N ILE A 33 -13.33 -4.67 -9.08
CA ILE A 33 -12.96 -5.34 -10.33
C ILE A 33 -13.92 -4.91 -11.45
N ASP A 34 -13.34 -4.55 -12.59
CA ASP A 34 -14.02 -4.24 -13.84
C ASP A 34 -13.09 -4.61 -15.01
N PRO A 35 -13.59 -5.13 -16.14
CA PRO A 35 -12.77 -5.32 -17.34
C PRO A 35 -12.23 -4.00 -17.92
N ASP A 36 -12.92 -2.89 -17.67
CA ASP A 36 -12.49 -1.54 -18.05
C ASP A 36 -11.65 -0.93 -16.92
N ILE A 37 -10.37 -0.64 -17.22
CA ILE A 37 -9.42 -0.12 -16.23
C ILE A 37 -9.85 1.23 -15.66
N ASP A 38 -10.51 2.08 -16.45
CA ASP A 38 -10.93 3.41 -16.01
C ASP A 38 -12.10 3.29 -15.03
N LYS A 39 -13.04 2.37 -15.29
CA LYS A 39 -14.12 2.06 -14.34
C LYS A 39 -13.60 1.42 -13.07
N ALA A 40 -12.60 0.54 -13.16
CA ALA A 40 -11.94 -0.02 -11.99
C ALA A 40 -11.25 1.09 -11.16
N ALA A 41 -10.58 2.03 -11.83
CA ALA A 41 -9.95 3.19 -11.19
C ALA A 41 -10.98 4.07 -10.45
N GLU A 42 -12.11 4.39 -11.09
CA GLU A 42 -13.22 5.15 -10.47
C GLU A 42 -13.77 4.44 -9.22
N LYS A 43 -14.00 3.13 -9.31
CA LYS A 43 -14.48 2.31 -8.17
C LYS A 43 -13.47 2.31 -7.03
N ILE A 44 -12.18 2.16 -7.33
CA ILE A 44 -11.09 2.20 -6.33
C ILE A 44 -11.07 3.56 -5.63
N TYR A 45 -11.09 4.65 -6.39
CA TYR A 45 -11.13 6.00 -5.84
C TYR A 45 -12.35 6.20 -4.92
N ALA A 46 -13.54 5.87 -5.39
CA ALA A 46 -14.78 6.03 -4.64
C ALA A 46 -14.77 5.19 -3.35
N LYS A 47 -14.26 3.96 -3.39
CA LYS A 47 -14.23 3.08 -2.23
C LYS A 47 -13.22 3.54 -1.18
N ILE A 48 -12.00 3.90 -1.58
CA ILE A 48 -10.97 4.39 -0.65
C ILE A 48 -11.46 5.69 0.01
N THR A 49 -11.99 6.63 -0.78
CA THR A 49 -12.48 7.90 -0.24
C THR A 49 -13.67 7.72 0.70
N ASP A 50 -14.62 6.82 0.41
CA ASP A 50 -15.75 6.52 1.29
C ASP A 50 -15.29 5.90 2.62
N LYS A 51 -14.44 4.87 2.57
CA LYS A 51 -14.05 4.09 3.75
C LYS A 51 -13.03 4.80 4.63
N ALA A 52 -12.11 5.56 4.06
CA ALA A 52 -11.04 6.22 4.79
C ALA A 52 -11.34 7.71 5.12
N ARG A 53 -12.53 8.23 4.78
CA ARG A 53 -12.89 9.66 4.97
C ARG A 53 -12.62 10.19 6.38
N ASP A 54 -12.85 9.36 7.41
CA ASP A 54 -12.75 9.76 8.81
C ASP A 54 -11.42 9.30 9.45
N LEU A 55 -10.56 8.56 8.73
CA LEU A 55 -9.35 7.94 9.28
C LEU A 55 -8.41 8.97 9.93
N VAL A 56 -8.12 10.06 9.23
CA VAL A 56 -7.21 11.11 9.71
C VAL A 56 -7.84 11.89 10.86
N LYS A 57 -9.12 12.22 10.73
CA LYS A 57 -9.89 12.94 11.76
C LYS A 57 -9.89 12.16 13.07
N VAL A 58 -10.36 10.91 13.03
CA VAL A 58 -10.43 10.03 14.21
C VAL A 58 -9.03 9.75 14.76
N GLY A 59 -8.03 9.55 13.88
CA GLY A 59 -6.64 9.40 14.32
C GLY A 59 -6.11 10.61 15.09
N ASN A 60 -6.48 11.83 14.69
CA ASN A 60 -6.08 13.04 15.41
C ASN A 60 -6.88 13.25 16.71
N GLU A 61 -8.16 12.88 16.73
CA GLU A 61 -9.00 12.90 17.94
C GLU A 61 -8.43 11.96 19.01
N ILE A 62 -8.08 10.73 18.64
CA ILE A 62 -7.44 9.75 19.56
C ILE A 62 -6.10 10.28 20.08
N SER A 63 -5.29 10.89 19.20
CA SER A 63 -4.01 11.48 19.58
C SER A 63 -4.17 12.61 20.61
N ALA A 64 -5.21 13.43 20.45
CA ALA A 64 -5.52 14.51 21.39
C ALA A 64 -6.10 13.99 22.72
N GLU A 65 -6.96 12.98 22.68
CA GLU A 65 -7.59 12.39 23.87
C GLU A 65 -6.58 11.66 24.76
N LEU A 66 -5.68 10.87 24.15
CA LEU A 66 -4.67 10.10 24.88
C LEU A 66 -3.38 10.87 25.16
N GLY A 67 -3.20 12.05 24.59
CA GLY A 67 -1.97 12.84 24.73
C GLY A 67 -0.73 12.22 24.08
N ILE A 68 -0.89 11.20 23.23
CA ILE A 68 0.20 10.51 22.53
C ILE A 68 0.20 10.83 21.03
N PRO A 69 1.36 11.09 20.41
CA PRO A 69 1.42 11.39 18.98
C PRO A 69 1.16 10.14 18.13
N ILE A 70 0.28 10.27 17.13
CA ILE A 70 0.15 9.30 16.03
C ILE A 70 0.85 9.87 14.80
N VAL A 71 2.03 9.33 14.50
CA VAL A 71 2.96 9.89 13.49
C VAL A 71 2.42 9.74 12.07
N ASN A 72 1.88 8.57 11.71
CA ASN A 72 1.37 8.30 10.37
C ASN A 72 -0.05 7.73 10.36
N LYS A 73 -0.82 8.10 9.34
CA LYS A 73 -2.12 7.52 8.98
C LYS A 73 -2.00 6.97 7.56
N ARG A 74 -2.13 5.65 7.42
CA ARG A 74 -1.86 4.91 6.18
C ARG A 74 -3.07 4.11 5.73
N VAL A 75 -3.10 3.75 4.45
CA VAL A 75 -4.00 2.72 3.93
C VAL A 75 -3.20 1.65 3.21
N CYS A 76 -3.62 0.39 3.34
CA CYS A 76 -3.18 -0.69 2.45
C CYS A 76 -4.38 -1.27 1.70
N VAL A 77 -4.17 -1.68 0.46
CA VAL A 77 -5.22 -2.24 -0.38
C VAL A 77 -4.84 -3.60 -0.94
N THR A 78 -5.84 -4.32 -1.46
CA THR A 78 -5.63 -5.55 -2.23
C THR A 78 -4.56 -5.35 -3.30
N PRO A 79 -3.61 -6.29 -3.49
CA PRO A 79 -2.60 -6.21 -4.52
C PRO A 79 -3.18 -5.83 -5.89
N ILE A 80 -2.78 -4.67 -6.43
CA ILE A 80 -3.34 -4.13 -7.68
C ILE A 80 -3.13 -5.07 -8.87
N ALA A 81 -2.12 -5.96 -8.85
CA ALA A 81 -1.98 -6.97 -9.90
C ALA A 81 -3.21 -7.89 -10.01
N ILE A 82 -3.92 -8.17 -8.92
CA ILE A 82 -5.15 -8.97 -8.91
C ILE A 82 -6.29 -8.20 -9.59
N ILE A 83 -6.42 -6.90 -9.29
CA ILE A 83 -7.46 -6.04 -9.87
C ILE A 83 -7.19 -5.83 -11.36
N GLY A 84 -5.96 -5.45 -11.71
CA GLY A 84 -5.55 -5.22 -13.09
C GLY A 84 -5.61 -6.47 -13.96
N ALA A 85 -5.42 -7.67 -13.40
CA ALA A 85 -5.52 -8.93 -14.16
C ALA A 85 -6.90 -9.17 -14.79
N ALA A 86 -7.96 -8.55 -14.25
CA ALA A 86 -9.29 -8.60 -14.83
C ALA A 86 -9.46 -7.71 -16.07
N THR A 87 -8.53 -6.79 -16.31
CA THR A 87 -8.51 -5.88 -17.46
C THR A 87 -7.65 -6.44 -18.61
N ASP A 88 -7.72 -5.81 -19.77
CA ASP A 88 -6.80 -6.01 -20.90
C ASP A 88 -5.80 -4.86 -21.06
N ALA A 89 -5.61 -4.05 -20.02
CA ALA A 89 -4.69 -2.92 -20.04
C ALA A 89 -3.22 -3.38 -20.14
N ALA A 90 -2.41 -2.60 -20.85
CA ALA A 90 -0.98 -2.85 -21.00
C ALA A 90 -0.13 -2.26 -19.85
N ASP A 91 -0.71 -1.36 -19.06
CA ASP A 91 -0.11 -0.76 -17.88
C ASP A 91 -1.18 -0.45 -16.82
N TYR A 92 -0.78 -0.37 -15.56
CA TYR A 92 -1.67 -0.09 -14.42
C TYR A 92 -1.45 1.28 -13.80
N VAL A 93 -0.82 2.22 -14.53
CA VAL A 93 -0.63 3.59 -14.04
C VAL A 93 -1.96 4.29 -13.71
N PRO A 94 -3.08 4.11 -14.45
CA PRO A 94 -4.36 4.69 -14.07
C PRO A 94 -4.83 4.28 -12.67
N LEU A 95 -4.62 3.02 -12.28
CA LEU A 95 -4.98 2.52 -10.95
C LEU A 95 -4.13 3.17 -9.85
N ALA A 96 -2.83 3.35 -10.11
CA ALA A 96 -1.94 4.07 -9.18
C ALA A 96 -2.39 5.54 -9.00
N LYS A 97 -2.77 6.23 -10.08
CA LYS A 97 -3.27 7.60 -10.01
C LYS A 97 -4.56 7.69 -9.18
N ALA A 98 -5.51 6.79 -9.39
CA ALA A 98 -6.74 6.74 -8.58
C ALA A 98 -6.46 6.52 -7.09
N MET A 99 -5.50 5.64 -6.75
CA MET A 99 -5.05 5.46 -5.37
C MET A 99 -4.44 6.75 -4.78
N ASP A 100 -3.59 7.43 -5.56
CA ASP A 100 -2.91 8.66 -5.14
C ASP A 100 -3.91 9.79 -4.90
N GLU A 101 -4.83 9.99 -5.84
CA GLU A 101 -5.90 10.99 -5.74
C GLU A 101 -6.79 10.73 -4.53
N ALA A 102 -7.14 9.47 -4.26
CA ALA A 102 -7.90 9.11 -3.07
C ALA A 102 -7.11 9.41 -1.79
N ALA A 103 -5.84 9.02 -1.71
CA ALA A 103 -4.99 9.26 -0.55
C ALA A 103 -4.78 10.76 -0.27
N GLN A 104 -4.59 11.57 -1.32
CA GLN A 104 -4.52 13.02 -1.22
C GLN A 104 -5.85 13.60 -0.71
N LYS A 105 -6.99 13.13 -1.25
CA LYS A 105 -8.33 13.62 -0.89
C LYS A 105 -8.66 13.42 0.59
N VAL A 106 -8.30 12.27 1.17
CA VAL A 106 -8.60 11.96 2.58
C VAL A 106 -7.46 12.34 3.55
N GLY A 107 -6.35 12.88 3.04
CA GLY A 107 -5.24 13.34 3.88
C GLY A 107 -4.35 12.24 4.45
N ILE A 108 -4.35 11.05 3.85
CA ILE A 108 -3.48 9.92 4.23
C ILE A 108 -2.01 10.25 3.89
N ASP A 109 -1.04 9.78 4.68
CA ASP A 109 0.38 10.01 4.40
C ASP A 109 0.87 9.17 3.21
N PHE A 110 0.58 7.87 3.25
CA PHE A 110 0.93 6.92 2.19
C PHE A 110 -0.15 5.86 1.98
N ILE A 111 -0.24 5.35 0.76
CA ILE A 111 -1.11 4.23 0.39
C ILE A 111 -0.31 3.11 -0.27
N GLY A 112 -0.39 1.92 0.33
CA GLY A 112 0.30 0.72 -0.13
C GLY A 112 -0.66 -0.23 -0.84
N GLY A 113 -0.12 -1.12 -1.66
CA GLY A 113 -0.90 -2.14 -2.36
C GLY A 113 -0.77 -2.10 -3.87
N PHE A 114 -0.01 -1.16 -4.44
CA PHE A 114 0.45 -1.26 -5.83
C PHE A 114 1.48 -2.39 -5.97
N SER A 115 0.98 -3.61 -5.81
CA SER A 115 1.77 -4.75 -5.38
C SER A 115 1.39 -6.05 -6.11
N THR A 116 2.34 -6.98 -6.14
CA THR A 116 2.18 -8.33 -6.72
C THR A 116 2.96 -9.37 -5.91
N LEU A 117 2.51 -10.62 -6.00
CA LEU A 117 3.06 -11.78 -5.32
C LEU A 117 3.44 -12.84 -6.35
N VAL A 118 4.73 -12.92 -6.68
CA VAL A 118 5.26 -13.72 -7.80
C VAL A 118 6.19 -14.86 -7.36
N GLN A 119 6.19 -15.19 -6.06
CA GLN A 119 7.03 -16.24 -5.47
C GLN A 119 6.82 -17.64 -6.07
N LYS A 120 5.71 -17.87 -6.79
CA LYS A 120 5.38 -19.13 -7.50
C LYS A 120 5.47 -19.02 -9.03
N GLY A 121 5.96 -17.90 -9.55
CA GLY A 121 5.89 -17.56 -10.98
C GLY A 121 4.95 -16.38 -11.24
N TYR A 122 4.77 -16.07 -12.52
CA TYR A 122 3.96 -14.94 -12.97
C TYR A 122 2.56 -15.39 -13.42
N ALA A 123 1.54 -14.65 -12.99
CA ALA A 123 0.18 -14.65 -13.53
C ALA A 123 -0.02 -13.49 -14.53
N LYS A 124 -1.22 -13.41 -15.15
CA LYS A 124 -1.58 -12.43 -16.20
C LYS A 124 -1.20 -11.00 -15.78
N GLY A 125 -1.59 -10.57 -14.57
CA GLY A 125 -1.40 -9.19 -14.12
C GLY A 125 -0.01 -8.86 -13.59
N ASP A 126 0.82 -9.84 -13.25
CA ASP A 126 2.03 -9.57 -12.45
C ASP A 126 3.11 -8.84 -13.22
N LYS A 127 3.39 -9.28 -14.46
CA LYS A 127 4.39 -8.62 -15.30
C LYS A 127 3.95 -7.20 -15.68
N ILE A 128 2.66 -7.01 -15.94
CA ILE A 128 2.10 -5.70 -16.27
C ILE A 128 2.29 -4.75 -15.09
N LEU A 129 1.97 -5.19 -13.87
CA LEU A 129 2.20 -4.40 -12.68
C LEU A 129 3.69 -4.08 -12.51
N ILE A 130 4.58 -5.09 -12.53
CA ILE A 130 6.03 -4.91 -12.34
C ILE A 130 6.60 -3.89 -13.33
N ASN A 131 6.21 -3.97 -14.60
CA ASN A 131 6.65 -3.04 -15.63
C ASN A 131 6.04 -1.64 -15.47
N SER A 132 4.87 -1.53 -14.82
CA SER A 132 4.22 -0.26 -14.54
C SER A 132 4.83 0.49 -13.34
N ILE A 133 5.56 -0.20 -12.45
CA ILE A 133 6.13 0.39 -11.22
C ILE A 133 6.91 1.69 -11.47
N PRO A 134 7.87 1.76 -12.42
CA PRO A 134 8.67 2.97 -12.60
C PRO A 134 7.83 4.19 -12.97
N ALA A 135 6.90 4.03 -13.91
CA ALA A 135 6.01 5.10 -14.35
C ALA A 135 4.97 5.46 -13.27
N ALA A 136 4.40 4.47 -12.58
CA ALA A 136 3.44 4.69 -11.53
C ALA A 136 4.03 5.48 -10.35
N LEU A 137 5.23 5.11 -9.88
CA LEU A 137 5.87 5.78 -8.75
C LEU A 137 6.41 7.17 -9.10
N ALA A 138 6.72 7.42 -10.37
CA ALA A 138 7.07 8.75 -10.88
C ALA A 138 5.84 9.67 -11.03
N ALA A 139 4.69 9.09 -11.40
CA ALA A 139 3.44 9.84 -11.62
C ALA A 139 2.59 10.08 -10.37
N THR A 140 2.99 9.55 -9.21
CA THR A 140 2.22 9.60 -7.95
C THR A 140 3.10 10.08 -6.80
N GLN A 141 2.50 10.64 -5.75
CA GLN A 141 3.25 11.14 -4.60
C GLN A 141 3.24 10.17 -3.43
N LYS A 142 2.06 9.66 -3.07
CA LYS A 142 1.78 8.90 -1.84
C LYS A 142 1.65 7.40 -2.05
N VAL A 143 1.60 6.93 -3.30
CA VAL A 143 1.53 5.49 -3.59
C VAL A 143 2.88 4.83 -3.39
N CYS A 144 2.87 3.72 -2.65
CA CYS A 144 4.01 2.82 -2.49
C CYS A 144 3.73 1.46 -3.13
N SER A 145 4.80 0.87 -3.66
CA SER A 145 4.76 -0.41 -4.37
C SER A 145 5.58 -1.47 -3.66
N SER A 146 5.10 -2.72 -3.72
CA SER A 146 5.84 -3.86 -3.20
C SER A 146 5.72 -5.11 -4.07
N VAL A 147 6.81 -5.88 -4.17
CA VAL A 147 6.82 -7.11 -4.97
C VAL A 147 7.36 -8.26 -4.13
N ASN A 148 6.53 -9.25 -3.85
CA ASN A 148 6.99 -10.47 -3.16
C ASN A 148 7.51 -11.48 -4.17
N ILE A 149 8.82 -11.73 -4.15
CA ILE A 149 9.51 -12.59 -5.14
C ILE A 149 9.89 -13.96 -4.60
N GLY A 150 9.75 -14.20 -3.30
CA GLY A 150 10.12 -15.46 -2.69
C GLY A 150 9.30 -15.82 -1.46
N SER A 151 9.29 -17.11 -1.11
CA SER A 151 8.83 -17.57 0.19
C SER A 151 9.59 -18.83 0.60
N THR A 152 9.70 -19.10 1.90
CA THR A 152 10.28 -20.34 2.43
C THR A 152 9.56 -21.57 1.88
N LYS A 153 8.25 -21.47 1.61
CA LYS A 153 7.42 -22.57 1.10
C LYS A 153 7.66 -22.86 -0.39
N THR A 154 7.99 -21.85 -1.20
CA THR A 154 8.00 -21.95 -2.67
C THR A 154 9.35 -21.65 -3.29
N GLY A 155 10.36 -21.35 -2.47
CA GLY A 155 11.66 -20.87 -2.93
C GLY A 155 11.60 -19.43 -3.43
N ILE A 156 12.57 -19.08 -4.28
CA ILE A 156 12.75 -17.73 -4.81
C ILE A 156 12.52 -17.76 -6.32
N ASN A 157 11.65 -16.89 -6.82
CA ASN A 157 11.50 -16.68 -8.25
C ASN A 157 12.66 -15.82 -8.76
N MET A 158 13.73 -16.47 -9.23
CA MET A 158 14.93 -15.79 -9.75
C MET A 158 14.68 -14.96 -11.02
N SER A 159 13.62 -15.26 -11.78
CA SER A 159 13.21 -14.41 -12.91
C SER A 159 12.73 -13.05 -12.40
N ALA A 160 11.90 -13.06 -11.35
CA ALA A 160 11.45 -11.84 -10.69
C ALA A 160 12.56 -11.08 -9.98
N VAL A 161 13.57 -11.77 -9.42
CA VAL A 161 14.79 -11.11 -8.91
C VAL A 161 15.47 -10.30 -10.03
N ALA A 162 15.69 -10.91 -11.19
CA ALA A 162 16.36 -10.26 -12.32
C ALA A 162 15.53 -9.07 -12.87
N ASP A 163 14.22 -9.24 -12.98
CA ASP A 163 13.31 -8.19 -13.45
C ASP A 163 13.29 -7.01 -12.48
N MET A 164 13.17 -7.29 -11.17
CA MET A 164 13.19 -6.23 -10.14
C MET A 164 14.52 -5.47 -10.11
N GLY A 165 15.65 -6.12 -10.40
CA GLY A 165 16.93 -5.42 -10.53
C GLY A 165 16.92 -4.33 -11.61
N ARG A 166 16.23 -4.57 -12.74
CA ARG A 166 16.06 -3.57 -13.81
C ARG A 166 15.04 -2.50 -13.40
N VAL A 167 13.92 -2.92 -12.82
CA VAL A 167 12.83 -2.02 -12.38
C VAL A 167 13.32 -1.03 -11.33
N ILE A 168 14.14 -1.46 -10.35
CA ILE A 168 14.70 -0.56 -9.33
C ILE A 168 15.55 0.53 -9.99
N LYS A 169 16.44 0.17 -10.92
CA LYS A 169 17.28 1.15 -11.63
C LYS A 169 16.45 2.12 -12.45
N GLU A 170 15.43 1.64 -13.15
CA GLU A 170 14.57 2.50 -13.96
C GLU A 170 13.70 3.41 -13.09
N THR A 171 13.19 2.92 -11.97
CA THR A 171 12.42 3.71 -11.01
C THR A 171 13.27 4.87 -10.45
N ALA A 172 14.52 4.59 -10.06
CA ALA A 172 15.45 5.62 -9.59
C ALA A 172 15.84 6.63 -10.68
N ARG A 173 15.83 6.23 -11.96
CA ARG A 173 16.11 7.12 -13.10
C ARG A 173 14.96 8.06 -13.39
N LEU A 174 13.72 7.61 -13.20
CA LEU A 174 12.51 8.38 -13.52
C LEU A 174 12.04 9.29 -12.38
N SER A 175 12.41 8.99 -11.13
CA SER A 175 12.00 9.78 -9.96
C SER A 175 13.01 9.67 -8.82
N ASP A 176 13.45 10.81 -8.31
CA ASP A 176 14.38 10.91 -7.18
C ASP A 176 13.87 10.20 -5.91
N LEU A 177 12.55 10.19 -5.70
CA LEU A 177 11.90 9.55 -4.56
C LEU A 177 11.17 8.25 -4.92
N GLY A 178 11.15 7.86 -6.20
CA GLY A 178 10.44 6.66 -6.64
C GLY A 178 10.98 5.40 -5.97
N ALA A 179 12.31 5.26 -5.90
CA ALA A 179 12.96 4.12 -5.25
C ALA A 179 12.70 4.06 -3.74
N ALA A 180 12.49 5.20 -3.07
CA ALA A 180 12.12 5.23 -1.65
C ALA A 180 10.73 4.65 -1.38
N LYS A 181 9.87 4.56 -2.41
CA LYS A 181 8.50 4.03 -2.33
C LYS A 181 8.38 2.59 -2.84
N LEU A 182 9.49 1.92 -3.15
CA LEU A 182 9.52 0.56 -3.70
C LEU A 182 10.23 -0.40 -2.74
N VAL A 183 9.58 -1.52 -2.42
CA VAL A 183 10.19 -2.61 -1.64
C VAL A 183 10.05 -3.96 -2.34
N VAL A 184 11.11 -4.75 -2.30
CA VAL A 184 11.13 -6.14 -2.79
C VAL A 184 11.17 -7.07 -1.59
N PHE A 185 10.22 -8.00 -1.52
CA PHE A 185 10.06 -8.91 -0.39
C PHE A 185 10.41 -10.35 -0.72
N ALA A 186 10.83 -11.07 0.30
CA ALA A 186 10.62 -12.50 0.42
C ALA A 186 9.89 -12.77 1.73
N ASN A 187 8.97 -13.73 1.73
CA ASN A 187 8.07 -14.01 2.85
C ASN A 187 7.22 -12.79 3.26
N ALA A 188 6.69 -12.04 2.29
CA ALA A 188 5.73 -10.99 2.58
C ALA A 188 4.54 -11.57 3.37
N VAL A 189 4.17 -10.88 4.43
CA VAL A 189 2.92 -11.12 5.17
C VAL A 189 1.76 -10.62 4.30
N GLU A 190 0.60 -11.27 4.37
CA GLU A 190 -0.61 -10.80 3.70
C GLU A 190 -1.06 -9.44 4.28
N ASP A 191 -1.68 -8.60 3.44
CA ASP A 191 -2.17 -7.26 3.80
C ASP A 191 -1.13 -6.35 4.48
N ASN A 192 0.16 -6.55 4.15
CA ASN A 192 1.25 -5.86 4.80
C ASN A 192 1.14 -4.34 4.65
N PRO A 193 0.96 -3.58 5.75
CA PRO A 193 0.99 -2.11 5.71
C PRO A 193 2.42 -1.57 5.55
N PHE A 194 3.43 -2.45 5.51
CA PHE A 194 4.83 -2.07 5.37
C PHE A 194 5.08 -1.49 3.98
N MET A 195 5.01 -0.18 3.94
CA MET A 195 5.58 0.65 2.89
C MET A 195 7.03 0.91 3.23
N ALA A 196 7.91 0.84 2.21
CA ALA A 196 9.31 1.23 2.35
C ALA A 196 9.39 2.55 3.14
N GLY A 197 10.21 2.53 4.19
CA GLY A 197 10.40 3.67 5.10
C GLY A 197 11.20 4.78 4.45
#